data_AF-A0A363NRC5-F1
#
_entry.id   AF-A0A363NRC5-F1
#
_cell.length_a   1.000
_cell.length_b   1.000
_cell.length_c   1.000
_cell.angle_alpha   90.00
_cell.angle_beta   90.00
_cell.angle_gamma   90.00
#
_symmetry.space_group_name_H-M   'P 1'
#
loop_
_entity.id
_entity.type
_entity.pdbx_description
1 polymer ?
#
loop_
_entity_poly.entity_id
_entity_poly.type
_entity_poly.pdbx_seq_one_letter_code
_entity_poly.pdbx_strand_id
1 'polypeptide(L)'
;MKILVSLFTFLAVLFYCNSSYAHALWIESAPYGAVNQSHEIKVYYGEYVTNERDPIEKWYSDVKDFTLLLHAPGKAPVQVQLTNKGDHFSGSFQPAEQGTYFLSVVKAPKDLGGQTKYEFSSLVPVIVGKSGKLDYSTIKNPLQVELQNSANAKKGASLQAKITSEGKVVPNAKVSVFSSTGWGKEFVADSNGVVTFDALWSGAYVLEASTFVEKAGEHGGKPYASSWQGSTTFFEVK
;
A
#
# COMPACT_ATOMS: atom_id res chain seq x y z
N MET A 1 -22.43 -4.01 44.85
CA MET A 1 -22.61 -4.88 43.66
C MET A 1 -23.00 -4.10 42.39
N LYS A 2 -24.03 -3.23 42.41
CA LYS A 2 -24.46 -2.44 41.23
C LYS A 2 -23.37 -1.52 40.65
N ILE A 3 -22.54 -0.90 41.50
CA ILE A 3 -21.42 -0.03 41.08
C ILE A 3 -20.28 -0.83 40.42
N LEU A 4 -19.98 -2.04 40.92
CA LEU A 4 -18.97 -2.92 40.31
C LEU A 4 -19.41 -3.43 38.93
N VAL A 5 -20.70 -3.78 38.78
CA VAL A 5 -21.27 -4.17 37.48
C VAL A 5 -21.24 -2.99 36.51
N SER A 6 -21.56 -1.78 36.97
CA SER A 6 -21.51 -0.56 36.14
C SER A 6 -20.09 -0.20 35.70
N LEU A 7 -19.09 -0.38 36.58
CA LEU A 7 -17.68 -0.15 36.26
C LEU A 7 -17.13 -1.21 35.28
N PHE A 8 -17.54 -2.47 35.42
CA PHE A 8 -17.17 -3.55 34.51
C PHE A 8 -17.82 -3.36 33.12
N THR A 9 -19.04 -2.84 33.08
CA THR A 9 -19.73 -2.50 31.81
C THR A 9 -19.07 -1.30 31.13
N PHE A 10 -18.59 -0.31 31.89
CA PHE A 10 -17.88 0.86 31.35
C PHE A 10 -16.47 0.50 30.84
N LEU A 11 -15.75 -0.40 31.52
CA LEU A 11 -14.44 -0.89 31.09
C LEU A 11 -14.53 -1.76 29.82
N ALA A 12 -15.60 -2.54 29.65
CA ALA A 12 -15.82 -3.36 28.46
C ALA A 12 -16.12 -2.54 27.20
N VAL A 13 -16.74 -1.35 27.34
CA VAL A 13 -17.02 -0.45 26.21
C VAL A 13 -15.78 0.32 25.75
N LEU A 14 -14.81 0.58 26.64
CA LEU A 14 -13.56 1.30 26.32
C LEU A 14 -12.57 0.50 25.46
N PHE A 15 -12.72 -0.83 25.35
CA PHE A 15 -11.84 -1.67 24.52
C PHE A 15 -12.27 -1.83 23.06
N TYR A 16 -13.40 -1.23 22.65
CA TYR A 16 -13.86 -1.25 21.25
C TYR A 16 -13.54 0.08 20.54
N CYS A 17 -12.28 0.50 20.54
CA CYS A 17 -11.82 1.44 19.51
C CYS A 17 -11.60 0.65 18.22
N ASN A 18 -12.67 0.41 17.46
CA ASN A 18 -12.53 -0.07 16.09
C ASN A 18 -11.83 1.03 15.30
N SER A 19 -10.58 0.80 14.93
CA SER A 19 -9.93 1.60 13.89
C SER A 19 -10.61 1.21 12.59
N SER A 20 -11.51 2.05 12.08
CA SER A 20 -12.00 1.91 10.70
C SER A 20 -10.88 2.39 9.79
N TYR A 21 -10.35 1.50 8.97
CA TYR A 21 -9.42 1.86 7.92
C TYR A 21 -10.23 2.17 6.66
N ALA A 22 -9.75 3.12 5.85
CA ALA A 22 -10.32 3.31 4.54
C ALA A 22 -9.90 2.12 3.65
N HIS A 23 -10.77 1.71 2.72
CA HIS A 23 -10.37 0.76 1.68
C HIS A 23 -9.10 1.25 0.98
N ALA A 24 -8.19 0.32 0.74
CA ALA A 24 -6.95 0.58 0.03
C ALA A 24 -6.91 -0.24 -1.26
N LEU A 25 -6.10 0.21 -2.23
CA LEU A 25 -5.71 -0.58 -3.39
C LEU A 25 -4.27 -1.04 -3.16
N TRP A 26 -4.01 -2.35 -3.17
CA TRP A 26 -2.65 -2.87 -3.02
C TRP A 26 -2.31 -3.94 -4.05
N ILE A 27 -1.00 -4.12 -4.23
CA ILE A 27 -0.42 -5.12 -5.13
C ILE A 27 0.21 -6.19 -4.25
N GLU A 28 -0.10 -7.46 -4.49
CA GLU A 28 0.59 -8.60 -3.89
C GLU A 28 1.49 -9.24 -4.94
N SER A 29 2.76 -9.44 -4.60
CA SER A 29 3.73 -10.08 -5.46
C SER A 29 4.91 -10.59 -4.63
N ALA A 30 5.49 -11.73 -5.03
CA ALA A 30 6.67 -12.25 -4.35
C ALA A 30 7.81 -11.21 -4.41
N PRO A 31 8.56 -10.98 -3.32
CA PRO A 31 9.62 -9.96 -3.29
C PRO A 31 10.84 -10.32 -4.15
N TYR A 32 10.91 -11.58 -4.60
CA TYR A 32 12.01 -12.10 -5.41
C TYR A 32 11.49 -12.78 -6.67
N GLY A 33 12.15 -12.47 -7.79
CA GLY A 33 11.92 -13.12 -9.08
C GLY A 33 13.23 -13.70 -9.65
N ALA A 34 13.10 -14.42 -10.76
CA ALA A 34 14.24 -14.96 -11.49
C ALA A 34 14.17 -14.56 -12.97
N VAL A 35 15.34 -14.37 -13.58
CA VAL A 35 15.45 -14.06 -15.01
C VAL A 35 14.81 -15.18 -15.81
N ASN A 36 14.01 -14.80 -16.80
CA ASN A 36 13.26 -15.70 -17.68
C ASN A 36 12.28 -16.62 -16.96
N GLN A 37 11.84 -16.30 -15.74
CA GLN A 37 10.75 -17.01 -15.06
C GLN A 37 9.52 -16.11 -14.94
N SER A 38 8.34 -16.70 -15.11
CA SER A 38 7.08 -15.97 -14.89
C SER A 38 6.99 -15.51 -13.43
N HIS A 39 6.62 -14.25 -13.23
CA HIS A 39 6.47 -13.63 -11.93
C HIS A 39 5.03 -13.14 -11.77
N GLU A 40 4.31 -13.73 -10.82
CA GLU A 40 2.88 -13.46 -10.61
C GLU A 40 2.63 -12.16 -9.85
N ILE A 41 1.49 -11.55 -10.19
CA ILE A 41 1.03 -10.30 -9.61
C ILE A 41 -0.47 -10.40 -9.36
N LYS A 42 -0.90 -9.92 -8.20
CA LYS A 42 -2.32 -9.72 -7.89
C LYS A 42 -2.56 -8.30 -7.43
N VAL A 43 -3.70 -7.74 -7.80
CA VAL A 43 -4.12 -6.39 -7.37
C VAL A 43 -5.51 -6.49 -6.75
N TYR A 44 -5.64 -5.99 -5.54
CA TYR A 44 -6.82 -6.09 -4.71
C TYR A 44 -7.27 -4.70 -4.25
N TYR A 45 -8.55 -4.61 -3.87
CA TYR A 45 -9.15 -3.48 -3.18
C TYR A 45 -9.93 -4.01 -1.96
N GLY A 46 -9.97 -3.28 -0.86
CA GLY A 46 -10.47 -3.82 0.41
C GLY A 46 -9.74 -3.26 1.63
N GLU A 47 -9.94 -3.93 2.76
CA GLU A 47 -9.21 -3.68 4.00
C GLU A 47 -8.25 -4.84 4.29
N TYR A 48 -6.94 -4.58 4.22
CA TYR A 48 -5.95 -5.66 4.34
C TYR A 48 -5.97 -6.31 5.73
N VAL A 49 -6.10 -5.52 6.80
CA VAL A 49 -6.01 -5.98 8.20
C VAL A 49 -7.11 -6.95 8.61
N THR A 50 -8.30 -6.81 8.05
CA THR A 50 -9.45 -7.72 8.26
C THR A 50 -9.47 -8.86 7.23
N ASN A 51 -8.47 -8.91 6.34
CA ASN A 51 -8.43 -9.78 5.16
C ASN A 51 -9.67 -9.61 4.25
N GLU A 52 -10.26 -8.41 4.22
CA GLU A 52 -11.34 -8.07 3.33
C GLU A 52 -10.79 -7.88 1.92
N ARG A 53 -11.40 -8.59 0.95
CA ARG A 53 -11.08 -8.54 -0.47
C ARG A 53 -12.38 -8.27 -1.21
N ASP A 54 -12.56 -7.04 -1.66
CA ASP A 54 -13.82 -6.65 -2.27
C ASP A 54 -14.00 -7.29 -3.64
N PRO A 55 -15.20 -7.83 -3.93
CA PRO A 55 -15.59 -8.14 -5.29
C PRO A 55 -15.45 -6.92 -6.19
N ILE A 56 -14.90 -7.09 -7.40
CA ILE A 56 -14.59 -6.01 -8.35
C ILE A 56 -15.82 -5.14 -8.68
N GLU A 57 -17.01 -5.73 -8.69
CA GLU A 57 -18.27 -5.00 -8.90
C GLU A 57 -18.61 -4.01 -7.77
N LYS A 58 -18.02 -4.17 -6.59
CA LYS A 58 -18.22 -3.30 -5.42
C LYS A 58 -17.12 -2.27 -5.24
N TRP A 59 -16.04 -2.32 -6.04
CA TRP A 59 -14.96 -1.35 -5.93
C TRP A 59 -15.48 0.07 -6.12
N TYR A 60 -14.94 0.99 -5.32
CA TYR A 60 -15.37 2.37 -5.34
C TYR A 60 -15.22 2.99 -6.73
N SER A 61 -16.30 3.59 -7.24
CA SER A 61 -16.29 4.33 -8.50
C SER A 61 -15.72 3.49 -9.66
N ASP A 62 -14.68 3.98 -10.31
CA ASP A 62 -13.92 3.31 -11.38
C ASP A 62 -12.51 2.92 -10.92
N VAL A 63 -12.26 2.69 -9.62
CA VAL A 63 -10.95 2.22 -9.11
C VAL A 63 -10.47 1.01 -9.90
N LYS A 64 -11.38 0.09 -10.27
CA LYS A 64 -11.10 -1.12 -11.05
C LYS A 64 -10.50 -0.85 -12.43
N ASP A 65 -10.66 0.35 -12.98
CA ASP A 65 -10.09 0.78 -14.26
C ASP A 65 -8.69 1.39 -14.06
N PHE A 66 -7.90 0.82 -13.14
CA PHE A 66 -6.53 1.23 -12.88
C PHE A 66 -5.57 0.73 -13.98
N THR A 67 -4.40 1.35 -14.07
CA THR A 67 -3.29 0.86 -14.90
C THR A 67 -2.17 0.35 -14.00
N LEU A 68 -1.78 -0.91 -14.16
CA LEU A 68 -0.59 -1.47 -13.53
C LEU A 68 0.61 -1.30 -14.46
N LEU A 69 1.61 -0.55 -14.00
CA LEU A 69 2.87 -0.35 -14.71
C LEU A 69 3.98 -1.19 -14.09
N LEU A 70 4.79 -1.81 -14.96
CA LEU A 70 6.05 -2.45 -14.63
C LEU A 70 7.20 -1.52 -15.04
N HIS A 71 8.03 -1.17 -14.07
CA HIS A 71 9.27 -0.42 -14.27
C HIS A 71 10.44 -1.39 -14.23
N ALA A 72 11.03 -1.66 -15.40
CA ALA A 72 12.25 -2.46 -15.51
C ALA A 72 13.50 -1.57 -15.43
N PRO A 73 14.64 -2.08 -14.94
CA PRO A 73 15.87 -1.31 -14.80
C PRO A 73 16.28 -0.61 -16.12
N GLY A 74 16.37 0.73 -16.08
CA GLY A 74 16.83 1.53 -17.23
C GLY A 74 15.89 1.54 -18.44
N LYS A 75 14.65 1.05 -18.31
CA LYS A 75 13.66 0.97 -19.39
C LYS A 75 12.45 1.86 -19.10
N ALA A 76 11.76 2.28 -20.16
CA ALA A 76 10.47 2.93 -20.02
C ALA A 76 9.45 1.95 -19.38
N PRO A 77 8.51 2.44 -18.55
CA PRO A 77 7.50 1.58 -17.95
C PRO A 77 6.56 1.00 -19.01
N VAL A 78 6.12 -0.24 -18.77
CA VAL A 78 5.17 -0.94 -19.63
C VAL A 78 3.92 -1.33 -18.83
N GLN A 79 2.76 -1.30 -19.46
CA GLN A 79 1.53 -1.78 -18.84
C GLN A 79 1.53 -3.31 -18.76
N VAL A 80 1.20 -3.83 -17.58
CA VAL A 80 0.99 -5.27 -17.36
C VAL A 80 -0.44 -5.63 -17.75
N GLN A 81 -0.58 -6.70 -18.53
CA GLN A 81 -1.90 -7.22 -18.88
C GLN A 81 -2.51 -7.98 -17.71
N LEU A 82 -3.75 -7.64 -17.39
CA LEU A 82 -4.46 -8.15 -16.23
C LEU A 82 -5.74 -8.88 -16.65
N THR A 83 -6.07 -9.92 -15.90
CA THR A 83 -7.32 -10.67 -16.01
C THR A 83 -8.13 -10.46 -14.75
N ASN A 84 -9.41 -10.10 -14.90
CA ASN A 84 -10.36 -10.04 -13.80
C ASN A 84 -10.64 -11.47 -13.28
N LYS A 85 -10.51 -11.68 -11.96
CA LYS A 85 -10.75 -12.95 -11.26
C LYS A 85 -11.95 -12.92 -10.31
N GLY A 86 -12.72 -11.84 -10.31
CA GLY A 86 -13.89 -11.65 -9.45
C GLY A 86 -13.59 -10.73 -8.28
N ASP A 87 -12.68 -11.12 -7.40
CA ASP A 87 -12.26 -10.38 -6.18
C ASP A 87 -10.90 -9.68 -6.33
N HIS A 88 -10.21 -9.92 -7.44
CA HIS A 88 -8.92 -9.31 -7.75
C HIS A 88 -8.63 -9.33 -9.24
N PHE A 89 -7.62 -8.56 -9.65
CA PHE A 89 -6.99 -8.70 -10.95
C PHE A 89 -5.70 -9.49 -10.81
N SER A 90 -5.44 -10.41 -11.73
CA SER A 90 -4.21 -11.19 -11.80
C SER A 90 -3.45 -10.92 -13.09
N GLY A 91 -2.13 -10.86 -13.03
CA GLY A 91 -1.27 -10.83 -14.21
C GLY A 91 0.09 -11.44 -13.91
N SER A 92 0.98 -11.35 -14.89
CA SER A 92 2.37 -11.76 -14.71
C SER A 92 3.28 -10.97 -15.65
N PHE A 93 4.56 -10.97 -15.33
CA PHE A 93 5.62 -10.53 -16.23
C PHE A 93 6.78 -11.53 -16.16
N GLN A 94 7.69 -11.45 -17.13
CA GLN A 94 8.89 -12.27 -17.16
C GLN A 94 10.11 -11.33 -17.14
N PRO A 95 10.90 -11.28 -16.06
CA PRO A 95 12.10 -10.46 -16.01
C PRO A 95 13.11 -10.90 -17.07
N ALA A 96 13.58 -9.96 -17.88
CA ALA A 96 14.59 -10.23 -18.91
C ALA A 96 16.04 -10.06 -18.42
N GLU A 97 16.24 -9.32 -17.32
CA GLU A 97 17.56 -9.04 -16.76
C GLU A 97 17.53 -9.02 -15.23
N GLN A 98 18.72 -9.04 -14.61
CA GLN A 98 18.83 -8.86 -13.16
C GLN A 98 18.65 -7.40 -12.78
N GLY A 99 18.09 -7.16 -11.60
CA GLY A 99 17.93 -5.81 -11.05
C GLY A 99 16.65 -5.66 -10.23
N THR A 100 16.38 -4.42 -9.84
CA THR A 100 15.17 -4.06 -9.11
C THR A 100 14.10 -3.62 -10.11
N TYR A 101 12.99 -4.35 -10.12
CA TYR A 101 11.78 -3.97 -10.82
C TYR A 101 10.81 -3.31 -9.85
N PHE A 102 9.93 -2.45 -10.35
CA PHE A 102 8.81 -1.93 -9.56
C PHE A 102 7.49 -2.16 -10.26
N LEU A 103 6.49 -2.54 -9.47
CA LEU A 103 5.10 -2.56 -9.86
C LEU A 103 4.42 -1.34 -9.26
N SER A 104 3.78 -0.53 -10.08
CA SER A 104 3.12 0.69 -9.61
C SER A 104 1.70 0.82 -10.14
N VAL A 105 0.80 1.26 -9.26
CA VAL A 105 -0.52 1.78 -9.63
C VAL A 105 -0.67 3.18 -9.03
N VAL A 106 -1.27 4.09 -9.79
CA VAL A 106 -1.83 5.36 -9.31
C VAL A 106 -3.19 5.53 -9.98
N LYS A 107 -4.24 5.70 -9.17
CA LYS A 107 -5.62 5.83 -9.64
C LYS A 107 -6.37 6.87 -8.82
N ALA A 108 -6.70 7.99 -9.46
CA ALA A 108 -7.74 8.90 -8.98
C ALA A 108 -9.08 8.49 -9.62
N PRO A 109 -10.05 7.98 -8.84
CA PRO A 109 -11.34 7.56 -9.39
C PRO A 109 -12.18 8.76 -9.85
N LYS A 110 -13.09 8.56 -10.79
CA LYS A 110 -13.89 9.63 -11.40
C LYS A 110 -14.84 10.32 -10.42
N ASP A 111 -15.30 9.62 -9.39
CA ASP A 111 -16.23 10.17 -8.40
C ASP A 111 -15.50 10.68 -7.16
N LEU A 112 -16.16 11.61 -6.45
CA LEU A 112 -15.70 12.17 -5.18
C LEU A 112 -16.33 11.41 -4.00
N GLY A 113 -15.62 11.36 -2.88
CA GLY A 113 -16.17 10.96 -1.58
C GLY A 113 -16.76 12.16 -0.87
N GLY A 114 -18.03 12.45 -1.11
CA GLY A 114 -18.61 13.73 -0.70
C GLY A 114 -17.88 14.87 -1.41
N GLN A 115 -17.15 15.70 -0.66
CA GLN A 115 -16.32 16.79 -1.19
C GLN A 115 -14.82 16.44 -1.25
N THR A 116 -14.46 15.17 -1.07
CA THR A 116 -13.07 14.70 -1.09
C THR A 116 -12.72 14.06 -2.42
N LYS A 117 -11.62 14.49 -3.04
CA LYS A 117 -10.98 13.76 -4.14
C LYS A 117 -10.12 12.63 -3.57
N TYR A 118 -10.36 11.39 -3.99
CA TYR A 118 -9.52 10.25 -3.62
C TYR A 118 -8.47 9.95 -4.69
N GLU A 119 -7.32 9.48 -4.23
CA GLU A 119 -6.28 8.91 -5.07
C GLU A 119 -5.64 7.71 -4.36
N PHE A 120 -5.68 6.56 -5.02
CA PHE A 120 -5.16 5.31 -4.53
C PHE A 120 -3.88 4.97 -5.27
N SER A 121 -2.84 4.59 -4.54
CA SER A 121 -1.58 4.19 -5.14
C SER A 121 -1.01 2.96 -4.46
N SER A 122 -0.21 2.21 -5.22
CA SER A 122 0.55 1.08 -4.70
C SER A 122 1.88 1.01 -5.40
N LEU A 123 2.95 0.73 -4.66
CA LEU A 123 4.31 0.60 -5.19
C LEU A 123 5.00 -0.59 -4.54
N VAL A 124 5.36 -1.59 -5.33
CA VAL A 124 5.98 -2.84 -4.82
C VAL A 124 7.29 -3.11 -5.54
N PRO A 125 8.43 -3.23 -4.82
CA PRO A 125 9.69 -3.66 -5.41
C PRO A 125 9.71 -5.19 -5.63
N VAL A 126 10.32 -5.61 -6.73
CA VAL A 126 10.65 -7.02 -7.00
C VAL A 126 12.14 -7.12 -7.33
N ILE A 127 12.88 -7.88 -6.54
CA ILE A 127 14.32 -8.07 -6.72
C ILE A 127 14.55 -9.31 -7.59
N VAL A 128 15.20 -9.13 -8.75
CA VAL A 128 15.51 -10.23 -9.68
C VAL A 128 17.01 -10.50 -9.67
N GLY A 129 17.38 -11.72 -9.28
CA GLY A 129 18.79 -12.13 -9.15
C GLY A 129 19.40 -11.75 -7.80
N LYS A 130 20.62 -11.20 -7.80
CA LYS A 130 21.31 -10.83 -6.55
C LYS A 130 20.70 -9.57 -5.93
N SER A 131 20.79 -9.46 -4.60
CA SER A 131 20.27 -8.32 -3.83
C SER A 131 20.81 -7.01 -4.39
N GLY A 132 19.93 -6.25 -5.04
CA GLY A 132 20.15 -4.88 -5.45
C GLY A 132 19.69 -3.92 -4.36
N LYS A 133 20.35 -2.77 -4.25
CA LYS A 133 19.82 -1.64 -3.50
C LYS A 133 18.48 -1.24 -4.13
N LEU A 134 17.47 -1.03 -3.30
CA LEU A 134 16.21 -0.45 -3.76
C LEU A 134 16.44 1.03 -4.09
N ASP A 135 16.22 1.40 -5.34
CA ASP A 135 16.36 2.78 -5.82
C ASP A 135 15.03 3.25 -6.42
N TYR A 136 14.35 4.11 -5.67
CA TYR A 136 13.05 4.67 -6.02
C TYR A 136 13.16 5.99 -6.80
N SER A 137 14.37 6.47 -7.12
CA SER A 137 14.60 7.82 -7.65
C SER A 137 13.90 8.13 -8.98
N THR A 138 13.58 7.10 -9.77
CA THR A 138 12.89 7.21 -11.06
C THR A 138 11.36 7.21 -10.92
N ILE A 139 10.82 6.90 -9.74
CA ILE A 139 9.38 6.80 -9.47
C ILE A 139 8.97 7.93 -8.53
N LYS A 140 8.04 8.76 -8.99
CA LYS A 140 7.56 9.95 -8.26
C LYS A 140 6.04 9.94 -8.24
N ASN A 141 5.48 8.94 -7.56
CA ASN A 141 4.04 8.89 -7.36
C ASN A 141 3.59 10.05 -6.45
N PRO A 142 2.31 10.46 -6.52
CA PRO A 142 1.79 11.53 -5.68
C PRO A 142 1.94 11.25 -4.18
N LEU A 143 1.89 9.98 -3.77
CA LEU A 143 2.32 9.47 -2.47
C LEU A 143 2.92 8.08 -2.69
N GLN A 144 4.00 7.74 -1.99
CA GLN A 144 4.60 6.40 -2.03
C GLN A 144 5.26 6.01 -0.71
N VAL A 145 5.24 4.71 -0.44
CA VAL A 145 5.97 4.08 0.67
C VAL A 145 7.16 3.31 0.08
N GLU A 146 8.38 3.75 0.40
CA GLU A 146 9.63 3.21 -0.12
C GLU A 146 10.28 2.29 0.92
N LEU A 147 10.31 0.98 0.67
CA LEU A 147 11.01 0.04 1.56
C LEU A 147 12.53 0.27 1.49
N GLN A 148 13.22 0.33 2.63
CA GLN A 148 14.66 0.60 2.65
C GLN A 148 15.51 -0.66 2.86
N ASN A 149 15.08 -1.58 3.73
CA ASN A 149 15.86 -2.75 4.15
C ASN A 149 15.00 -4.04 4.27
N SER A 150 14.05 -4.23 3.35
CA SER A 150 13.13 -5.38 3.35
C SER A 150 13.70 -6.66 2.70
N ALA A 151 14.88 -6.58 2.06
CA ALA A 151 15.50 -7.74 1.43
C ALA A 151 15.85 -8.81 2.48
N ASN A 152 15.21 -9.97 2.37
CA ASN A 152 15.38 -11.12 3.27
C ASN A 152 14.93 -10.81 4.69
N ALA A 153 13.91 -9.96 4.82
CA ALA A 153 13.27 -9.68 6.10
C ALA A 153 12.92 -10.99 6.82
N LYS A 154 13.25 -11.05 8.10
CA LYS A 154 12.97 -12.18 8.98
C LYS A 154 12.08 -11.72 10.12
N LYS A 155 11.32 -12.64 10.70
CA LYS A 155 10.58 -12.37 11.93
C LYS A 155 11.51 -11.79 13.00
N GLY A 156 11.09 -10.69 13.63
CA GLY A 156 11.84 -9.94 14.63
C GLY A 156 12.85 -8.94 14.06
N ALA A 157 13.02 -8.85 12.74
CA ALA A 157 13.87 -7.83 12.14
C ALA A 157 13.26 -6.43 12.29
N SER A 158 14.11 -5.44 12.55
CA SER A 158 13.73 -4.03 12.52
C SER A 158 13.85 -3.50 11.10
N LEU A 159 12.72 -3.09 10.53
CA LEU A 159 12.57 -2.66 9.15
C LEU A 159 12.25 -1.17 9.07
N GLN A 160 12.60 -0.58 7.94
CA GLN A 160 12.40 0.83 7.65
C GLN A 160 11.70 1.03 6.31
N ALA A 161 10.80 2.01 6.30
CA ALA A 161 10.21 2.54 5.09
C ALA A 161 10.26 4.07 5.11
N LYS A 162 10.39 4.68 3.94
CA LYS A 162 10.44 6.13 3.75
C LYS A 162 9.23 6.59 2.96
N ILE A 163 8.57 7.64 3.42
CA ILE A 163 7.35 8.15 2.81
C ILE A 163 7.73 9.40 2.01
N THR A 164 7.37 9.39 0.73
CA THR A 164 7.59 10.52 -0.17
C THR A 164 6.33 10.86 -0.96
N SER A 165 6.22 12.12 -1.37
CA SER A 165 5.17 12.66 -2.22
C SER A 165 5.83 13.43 -3.35
N GLU A 166 5.62 13.00 -4.59
CA GLU A 166 6.30 13.52 -5.78
C GLU A 166 7.84 13.60 -5.63
N GLY A 167 8.43 12.60 -4.95
CA GLY A 167 9.85 12.51 -4.66
C GLY A 167 10.35 13.40 -3.52
N LYS A 168 9.47 14.13 -2.82
CA LYS A 168 9.80 14.92 -1.63
C LYS A 168 9.43 14.16 -0.37
N VAL A 169 10.24 14.29 0.67
CA VAL A 169 9.99 13.66 1.98
C VAL A 169 8.70 14.18 2.61
N VAL A 170 7.90 13.28 3.20
CA VAL A 170 6.73 13.63 4.02
C VAL A 170 7.05 13.36 5.49
N PRO A 171 7.52 14.35 6.26
CA PRO A 171 7.79 14.17 7.68
C PRO A 171 6.49 13.98 8.47
N ASN A 172 6.54 13.26 9.58
CA ASN A 172 5.38 12.99 10.45
C ASN A 172 4.21 12.29 9.73
N ALA A 173 4.46 11.65 8.59
CA ALA A 173 3.47 10.84 7.89
C ALA A 173 2.96 9.73 8.82
N LYS A 174 1.64 9.52 8.82
CA LYS A 174 1.02 8.37 9.47
C LYS A 174 1.14 7.16 8.56
N VAL A 175 1.63 6.06 9.12
CA VAL A 175 1.85 4.82 8.40
C VAL A 175 1.30 3.66 9.22
N SER A 176 0.30 2.98 8.68
CA SER A 176 -0.21 1.75 9.25
C SER A 176 0.58 0.57 8.70
N VAL A 177 1.07 -0.29 9.60
CA VAL A 177 1.74 -1.55 9.26
C VAL A 177 0.79 -2.68 9.59
N PHE A 178 0.47 -3.51 8.60
CA PHE A 178 -0.42 -4.66 8.74
C PHE A 178 0.31 -5.95 8.41
N SER A 179 0.07 -7.01 9.18
CA SER A 179 0.49 -8.37 8.85
C SER A 179 -0.70 -9.21 8.36
N SER A 180 -0.42 -10.29 7.65
CA SER A 180 -1.41 -11.28 7.24
C SER A 180 -2.06 -12.06 8.40
N THR A 181 -1.63 -11.83 9.65
CA THR A 181 -2.25 -12.43 10.84
C THR A 181 -3.39 -11.57 11.39
N GLY A 182 -3.69 -10.43 10.74
CA GLY A 182 -4.66 -9.44 11.20
C GLY A 182 -4.11 -8.49 12.28
N TRP A 183 -2.79 -8.51 12.54
CA TRP A 183 -2.16 -7.51 13.39
C TRP A 183 -1.96 -6.21 12.62
N GLY A 184 -2.28 -5.09 13.24
CA GLY A 184 -2.10 -3.76 12.68
C GLY A 184 -1.63 -2.75 13.72
N LYS A 185 -0.75 -1.83 13.32
CA LYS A 185 -0.32 -0.71 14.17
C LYS A 185 0.00 0.53 13.33
N GLU A 186 -0.48 1.69 13.77
CA GLU A 186 -0.09 2.99 13.23
C GLU A 186 1.25 3.46 13.85
N PHE A 187 2.09 4.03 13.00
CA PHE A 187 3.35 4.67 13.34
C PHE A 187 3.38 6.08 12.74
N VAL A 188 4.23 6.94 13.30
CA VAL A 188 4.48 8.29 12.79
C VAL A 188 5.91 8.36 12.32
N ALA A 189 6.11 8.78 11.06
CA ALA A 189 7.43 8.93 10.49
C ALA A 189 8.23 10.06 11.13
N ASP A 190 9.55 9.97 11.13
CA ASP A 190 10.44 10.99 11.66
C ASP A 190 10.53 12.24 10.75
N SER A 191 11.44 13.17 11.08
CA SER A 191 11.68 14.38 10.28
C SER A 191 12.24 14.10 8.88
N ASN A 192 12.74 12.90 8.63
CA ASN A 192 13.22 12.43 7.33
C ASN A 192 12.16 11.61 6.59
N GLY A 193 10.93 11.55 7.13
CA GLY A 193 9.83 10.75 6.60
C GLY A 193 10.07 9.26 6.71
N VAL A 194 10.92 8.80 7.64
CA VAL A 194 11.23 7.39 7.85
C VAL A 194 10.41 6.84 9.01
N VAL A 195 9.78 5.70 8.80
CA VAL A 195 9.17 4.88 9.84
C VAL A 195 10.04 3.65 10.11
N THR A 196 10.24 3.33 11.38
CA THR A 196 10.92 2.10 11.83
C THR A 196 9.94 1.24 12.60
N PHE A 197 9.86 -0.04 12.27
CA PHE A 197 8.96 -1.00 12.91
C PHE A 197 9.59 -2.40 12.96
N ASP A 198 9.17 -3.21 13.93
CA ASP A 198 9.62 -4.59 14.03
C ASP A 198 8.65 -5.54 13.34
N ALA A 199 9.17 -6.44 12.51
CA ALA A 199 8.39 -7.48 11.83
C ALA A 199 8.01 -8.61 12.80
N LEU A 200 6.98 -8.40 13.62
CA LEU A 200 6.61 -9.31 14.72
C LEU A 200 6.17 -10.71 14.26
N TRP A 201 5.71 -10.84 13.02
CA TRP A 201 5.14 -12.04 12.40
C TRP A 201 5.87 -12.41 11.11
N SER A 202 5.91 -13.71 10.78
CA SER A 202 6.23 -14.15 9.41
C SER A 202 4.99 -14.01 8.52
N GLY A 203 5.20 -13.94 7.21
CA GLY A 203 4.14 -13.82 6.22
C GLY A 203 4.12 -12.45 5.54
N ALA A 204 2.99 -12.17 4.90
CA ALA A 204 2.81 -10.98 4.09
C ALA A 204 2.51 -9.73 4.95
N TYR A 205 3.07 -8.61 4.53
CA TYR A 205 2.85 -7.31 5.14
C TYR A 205 2.40 -6.29 4.10
N VAL A 206 1.52 -5.40 4.54
CA VAL A 206 1.17 -4.17 3.82
C VAL A 206 1.48 -2.99 4.73
N LEU A 207 2.23 -2.02 4.18
CA LEU A 207 2.31 -0.68 4.78
C LEU A 207 1.37 0.22 4.00
N GLU A 208 0.62 1.02 4.72
CA GLU A 208 -0.28 2.03 4.17
C GLU A 208 0.06 3.40 4.75
N ALA A 209 0.45 4.34 3.90
CA ALA A 209 0.54 5.75 4.25
C ALA A 209 -0.66 6.48 3.65
N SER A 210 -1.17 7.48 4.38
CA SER A 210 -2.18 8.38 3.82
C SER A 210 -1.91 9.83 4.19
N THR A 211 -2.39 10.72 3.33
CA THR A 211 -2.40 12.17 3.55
C THR A 211 -3.77 12.73 3.25
N PHE A 212 -4.24 13.66 4.07
CA PHE A 212 -5.46 14.41 3.85
C PHE A 212 -5.14 15.90 3.87
N VAL A 213 -5.58 16.62 2.85
CA VAL A 213 -5.35 18.07 2.72
C VAL A 213 -6.66 18.77 2.40
N GLU A 214 -7.02 19.78 3.19
CA GLU A 214 -8.11 20.70 2.87
C GLU A 214 -7.63 21.69 1.81
N LYS A 215 -7.99 21.41 0.56
CA LYS A 215 -7.64 22.22 -0.60
C LYS A 215 -8.74 22.11 -1.63
N ALA A 216 -9.28 23.25 -2.04
CA ALA A 216 -10.27 23.30 -3.10
C ALA A 216 -9.63 23.01 -4.48
N GLY A 217 -10.40 22.38 -5.37
CA GLY A 217 -10.00 22.13 -6.74
C GLY A 217 -11.14 21.57 -7.58
N GLU A 218 -10.82 21.10 -8.77
CA GLU A 218 -11.76 20.47 -9.69
C GLU A 218 -11.26 19.09 -10.10
N HIS A 219 -12.15 18.11 -10.19
CA HIS A 219 -11.87 16.76 -10.66
C HIS A 219 -13.01 16.26 -11.54
N GLY A 220 -12.73 16.03 -12.82
CA GLY A 220 -13.75 15.60 -13.78
C GLY A 220 -14.95 16.57 -13.88
N GLY A 221 -14.71 17.88 -13.80
CA GLY A 221 -15.76 18.90 -13.83
C GLY A 221 -16.51 19.11 -12.49
N LYS A 222 -16.17 18.37 -11.43
CA LYS A 222 -16.79 18.50 -10.10
C LYS A 222 -15.86 19.26 -9.15
N PRO A 223 -16.33 20.30 -8.43
CA PRO A 223 -15.54 20.94 -7.40
C PRO A 223 -15.38 20.02 -6.19
N TYR A 224 -14.19 20.03 -5.58
CA TYR A 224 -13.89 19.35 -4.32
C TYR A 224 -13.30 20.36 -3.32
N ALA A 225 -13.38 20.06 -2.02
CA ALA A 225 -12.87 20.90 -0.93
C ALA A 225 -11.65 20.28 -0.22
N SER A 226 -11.43 18.97 -0.40
CA SER A 226 -10.33 18.23 0.19
C SER A 226 -9.78 17.18 -0.77
N SER A 227 -8.54 16.76 -0.54
CA SER A 227 -7.89 15.67 -1.26
C SER A 227 -7.35 14.66 -0.25
N TRP A 228 -7.64 13.39 -0.48
CA TRP A 228 -7.04 12.27 0.23
C TRP A 228 -6.19 11.46 -0.75
N GLN A 229 -5.00 11.08 -0.31
CA GLN A 229 -4.12 10.18 -1.04
C GLN A 229 -3.76 9.03 -0.12
N GLY A 230 -3.89 7.81 -0.63
CA GLY A 230 -3.47 6.58 0.03
C GLY A 230 -2.40 5.89 -0.80
N SER A 231 -1.39 5.35 -0.14
CA SER A 231 -0.33 4.60 -0.79
C SER A 231 0.02 3.34 -0.03
N THR A 232 0.05 2.21 -0.72
CA THR A 232 0.47 0.93 -0.14
C THR A 232 1.80 0.45 -0.71
N THR A 233 2.56 -0.30 0.10
CA THR A 233 3.60 -1.23 -0.39
C THR A 233 3.37 -2.59 0.24
N PHE A 234 3.85 -3.63 -0.44
CA PHE A 234 3.77 -5.02 -0.01
C PHE A 234 5.16 -5.63 0.09
N PHE A 235 5.37 -6.51 1.06
CA PHE A 235 6.55 -7.36 1.17
C PHE A 235 6.27 -8.59 2.03
N GLU A 236 7.17 -9.56 1.99
CA GLU A 236 7.07 -10.78 2.79
C GLU A 236 8.22 -10.89 3.79
N VAL A 237 7.88 -11.38 4.99
CA VAL A 237 8.81 -11.68 6.07
C VAL A 237 8.90 -13.19 6.24
N LYS A 238 10.12 -13.73 6.26
CA LYS A 238 10.39 -15.15 6.48
C LYS A 238 10.39 -15.49 7.98
#